data_AF-A0A8I1SAP5-F1
#
_entry.id   AF-A0A8I1SAP5-F1
#
_cell.length_a   1.000
_cell.length_b   1.000
_cell.length_c   1.000
_cell.angle_alpha   90.00
_cell.angle_beta   90.00
_cell.angle_gamma   90.00
#
_symmetry.space_group_name_H-M   'P 1'
#
loop_
_entity.id
_entity.type
_entity.pdbx_description
1 polymer ?
#
loop_
_entity_poly.entity_id
_entity_poly.type
_entity_poly.pdbx_seq_one_letter_code
_entity_poly.pdbx_strand_id
1 'polypeptide(L)'
;MTDLVAELAPGPGVGPAGLYAANLLRLSTQVPRAAEIAVPGRAPTSPHGIRFAARQARSARVETGLTAIEVALLESLESWERVVELPAIEATALLVEMIRSGAVRPDALARASVTEPGAVRARLRRLLHAAGRDDLVDAVPAPDPRTELARTRALAVAS
;
A
#
# COMPACT_ATOMS: atom_id res chain seq x y z
N MET A 1 -9.34 -14.39 -14.78
CA MET A 1 -8.07 -13.67 -14.99
C MET A 1 -7.17 -14.06 -13.84
N THR A 2 -6.20 -14.94 -14.10
CA THR A 2 -5.30 -15.49 -13.09
C THR A 2 -4.48 -14.37 -12.47
N ASP A 3 -4.44 -14.30 -11.14
CA ASP A 3 -3.65 -13.29 -10.41
C ASP A 3 -2.16 -13.59 -10.61
N LEU A 4 -1.51 -12.80 -11.47
CA LEU A 4 -0.08 -12.91 -11.80
C LEU A 4 0.80 -13.00 -10.53
N VAL A 5 0.40 -12.32 -9.45
CA VAL A 5 1.12 -12.38 -8.18
C VAL A 5 1.03 -13.76 -7.56
N ALA A 6 -0.17 -14.34 -7.51
CA ALA A 6 -0.40 -15.68 -6.97
C ALA A 6 0.35 -16.76 -7.75
N GLU A 7 0.57 -16.57 -9.05
CA GLU A 7 1.30 -17.52 -9.89
C GLU A 7 2.82 -17.47 -9.67
N LEU A 8 3.37 -16.28 -9.44
CA LEU A 8 4.84 -16.07 -9.44
C LEU A 8 5.46 -16.02 -8.04
N ALA A 9 4.71 -15.56 -7.05
CA ALA A 9 5.14 -15.46 -5.68
C ALA A 9 3.93 -15.67 -4.76
N PRO A 10 3.41 -16.90 -4.66
CA PRO A 10 2.28 -17.18 -3.79
C PRO A 10 2.66 -16.95 -2.32
N GLY A 11 1.73 -16.37 -1.56
CA GLY A 11 1.85 -16.29 -0.11
C GLY A 11 1.32 -14.98 0.48
N PRO A 12 1.09 -14.98 1.80
CA PRO A 12 0.67 -13.78 2.51
C PRO A 12 1.74 -12.68 2.45
N GLY A 13 1.30 -11.42 2.44
CA GLY A 13 2.20 -10.27 2.44
C GLY A 13 2.95 -10.04 1.12
N VAL A 14 2.64 -10.82 0.08
CA VAL A 14 3.09 -10.60 -1.29
C VAL A 14 2.03 -9.82 -2.06
N GLY A 15 2.45 -8.87 -2.90
CA GLY A 15 1.53 -8.09 -3.72
C GLY A 15 2.22 -7.19 -4.73
N PRO A 16 1.45 -6.54 -5.61
CA PRO A 16 1.96 -5.55 -6.54
C PRO A 16 2.67 -4.40 -5.82
N ALA A 17 3.67 -3.83 -6.49
CA ALA A 17 4.42 -2.66 -6.05
C ALA A 17 4.57 -1.63 -7.17
N GLY A 18 5.01 -0.42 -6.81
CA GLY A 18 5.26 0.65 -7.78
C GLY A 18 4.03 0.95 -8.66
N LEU A 19 4.27 1.17 -9.96
CA LEU A 19 3.20 1.42 -10.94
C LEU A 19 2.23 0.24 -11.10
N TYR A 20 2.67 -1.00 -10.86
CA TYR A 20 1.77 -2.15 -10.93
C TYR A 20 0.72 -2.09 -9.80
N ALA A 21 1.13 -1.69 -8.59
CA ALA A 21 0.20 -1.42 -7.49
C ALA A 21 -0.75 -0.27 -7.81
N ALA A 22 -0.21 0.86 -8.27
CA ALA A 22 -1.02 2.03 -8.60
C ALA A 22 -2.08 1.72 -9.67
N ASN A 23 -1.72 0.98 -10.73
CA ASN A 23 -2.68 0.56 -11.75
C ASN A 23 -3.74 -0.40 -11.22
N LEU A 24 -3.35 -1.39 -10.40
CA LEU A 24 -4.30 -2.33 -9.81
C LEU A 24 -5.38 -1.57 -9.01
N LEU A 25 -4.97 -0.52 -8.30
CA LEU A 25 -5.84 0.34 -7.50
C LEU A 25 -6.46 1.50 -8.29
N ARG A 26 -6.23 1.55 -9.61
CA ARG A 26 -6.73 2.60 -10.52
C ARG A 26 -6.26 4.02 -10.15
N LEU A 27 -5.11 4.15 -9.50
CA LEU A 27 -4.46 5.41 -9.15
C LEU A 27 -3.57 5.98 -10.26
N SER A 28 -3.31 5.16 -11.28
CA SER A 28 -2.54 5.50 -12.47
C SER A 28 -3.07 4.72 -13.67
N THR A 29 -2.76 5.23 -14.86
CA THR A 29 -3.02 4.57 -16.15
C THR A 29 -1.73 4.14 -16.86
N GLN A 30 -0.56 4.46 -16.29
CA GLN A 30 0.74 4.14 -16.86
C GLN A 30 1.00 2.65 -16.83
N VAL A 31 1.04 2.00 -17.99
CA VAL A 31 1.40 0.59 -18.09
C VAL A 31 2.90 0.42 -17.84
N PRO A 32 3.33 -0.26 -16.76
CA PRO A 32 4.74 -0.42 -16.47
C PRO A 32 5.38 -1.41 -17.45
N ARG A 33 6.64 -1.16 -17.83
CA ARG A 33 7.44 -2.09 -18.65
C ARG A 33 7.67 -3.45 -17.97
N ALA A 34 7.65 -3.48 -16.63
CA ALA A 34 7.76 -4.71 -15.86
C ALA A 34 6.78 -4.69 -14.68
N ALA A 35 6.15 -5.83 -14.40
CA ALA A 35 5.34 -6.02 -13.20
C ALA A 35 6.26 -6.07 -11.98
N GLU A 36 6.13 -5.11 -11.08
CA GLU A 36 6.90 -5.08 -9.84
C GLU A 36 6.10 -5.71 -8.71
N ILE A 37 6.68 -6.69 -8.02
CA ILE A 37 6.02 -7.50 -6.98
C ILE A 37 6.83 -7.37 -5.69
N ALA A 38 6.21 -6.81 -4.65
CA ALA A 38 6.77 -6.76 -3.31
C ALA A 38 6.70 -8.15 -2.67
N VAL A 39 7.84 -8.62 -2.16
CA VAL A 39 7.95 -9.92 -1.49
C VAL A 39 8.55 -9.75 -0.09
N PRO A 40 8.05 -10.46 0.95
CA PRO A 40 8.48 -10.28 2.34
C PRO A 40 9.82 -10.93 2.67
N GLY A 41 10.44 -11.63 1.70
CA GLY A 41 11.70 -12.34 1.88
C GLY A 41 12.78 -11.91 0.90
N ARG A 42 13.77 -12.79 0.72
CA ARG A 42 14.73 -12.67 -0.37
C ARG A 42 13.98 -12.71 -1.70
N ALA A 43 14.26 -11.73 -2.56
CA ALA A 43 13.70 -11.69 -3.90
C ALA A 43 14.10 -12.96 -4.69
N PRO A 44 13.15 -13.67 -5.31
CA PRO A 44 13.44 -14.72 -6.28
C PRO A 44 14.20 -14.17 -7.49
N THR A 45 14.74 -15.07 -8.31
CA THR A 45 15.27 -14.71 -9.63
C THR A 45 14.14 -14.10 -10.46
N SER A 46 14.41 -12.93 -11.05
CA SER A 46 13.40 -12.18 -11.81
C SER A 46 13.35 -12.64 -13.27
N PRO A 47 12.25 -13.25 -13.75
CA PRO A 47 12.06 -13.53 -15.16
C PRO A 47 11.84 -12.23 -15.96
N HIS A 48 11.92 -12.31 -17.31
CA HIS A 48 11.74 -11.14 -18.16
C HIS A 48 10.38 -10.47 -17.94
N GLY A 49 10.36 -9.14 -17.83
CA GLY A 49 9.14 -8.37 -17.60
C GLY A 49 8.65 -8.38 -16.15
N ILE A 50 9.41 -8.95 -15.20
CA ILE A 50 9.03 -9.02 -13.79
C ILE A 50 10.18 -8.52 -12.93
N ARG A 51 9.87 -7.78 -11.85
CA ARG A 51 10.85 -7.35 -10.86
C ARG A 51 10.35 -7.66 -9.46
N PHE A 52 11.12 -8.40 -8.69
CA PHE A 52 10.81 -8.63 -7.28
C PHE A 52 11.47 -7.56 -6.40
N ALA A 53 10.66 -6.89 -5.59
CA ALA A 53 11.10 -5.89 -4.63
C ALA A 53 11.13 -6.50 -3.23
N ALA A 54 12.33 -6.77 -2.70
CA ALA A 54 12.48 -7.37 -1.37
C ALA A 54 12.06 -6.39 -0.27
N ARG A 55 11.17 -6.86 0.62
CA ARG A 55 10.60 -6.12 1.77
C ARG A 55 10.83 -6.87 3.09
N GLN A 56 12.04 -7.38 3.30
CA GLN A 56 12.38 -8.23 4.45
C GLN A 56 12.07 -7.60 5.81
N ALA A 57 12.16 -6.28 5.91
CA ALA A 57 11.82 -5.57 7.16
C ALA A 57 10.32 -5.51 7.45
N ARG A 58 9.43 -5.87 6.51
CA ARG A 58 7.96 -5.74 6.61
C ARG A 58 7.31 -7.06 7.03
N SER A 59 7.86 -7.72 8.05
CA SER A 59 7.44 -9.07 8.48
C SER A 59 5.97 -9.13 8.88
N ALA A 60 5.43 -8.05 9.47
CA ALA A 60 4.06 -8.00 9.93
C ALA A 60 3.02 -8.17 8.81
N ARG A 61 3.41 -7.96 7.54
CA ARG A 61 2.53 -8.26 6.38
C ARG A 61 2.20 -9.75 6.28
N VAL A 62 3.20 -10.60 6.53
CA VAL A 62 3.06 -12.06 6.52
C VAL A 62 2.28 -12.52 7.73
N GLU A 63 2.67 -12.05 8.92
CA GLU A 63 2.06 -12.41 10.20
C GLU A 63 0.56 -12.06 10.23
N THR A 64 0.19 -10.94 9.61
CA THR A 64 -1.21 -10.50 9.52
C THR A 64 -1.98 -11.16 8.36
N GLY A 65 -1.29 -11.85 7.46
CA GLY A 65 -1.91 -12.47 6.30
C GLY A 65 -2.47 -11.45 5.30
N LEU A 66 -1.70 -10.40 4.98
CA LEU A 66 -2.15 -9.40 4.00
C LEU A 66 -2.37 -10.02 2.62
N THR A 67 -3.44 -9.60 1.97
CA THR A 67 -3.77 -9.91 0.58
C THR A 67 -2.95 -9.05 -0.38
N ALA A 68 -2.92 -9.46 -1.66
CA ALA A 68 -2.26 -8.70 -2.71
C ALA A 68 -2.78 -7.25 -2.83
N ILE A 69 -4.09 -7.03 -2.65
CA ILE A 69 -4.72 -5.70 -2.72
C ILE A 69 -4.28 -4.84 -1.53
N GLU A 70 -4.24 -5.41 -0.32
CA GLU A 70 -3.78 -4.70 0.89
C GLU A 70 -2.30 -4.33 0.79
N VAL A 71 -1.48 -5.22 0.24
CA VAL A 71 -0.06 -4.93 -0.05
C VAL A 71 0.06 -3.82 -1.11
N ALA A 72 -0.71 -3.88 -2.19
CA ALA A 72 -0.71 -2.83 -3.22
C ALA A 72 -1.07 -1.47 -2.63
N LEU A 73 -2.01 -1.41 -1.67
CA LEU A 73 -2.36 -0.18 -0.99
C LEU A 73 -1.16 0.37 -0.25
N LEU A 74 -0.49 -0.42 0.59
CA LEU A 74 0.69 0.01 1.34
C LEU A 74 1.85 0.44 0.43
N GLU A 75 2.13 -0.31 -0.64
CA GLU A 75 3.17 0.05 -1.64
C GLU A 75 2.82 1.35 -2.37
N SER A 76 1.54 1.61 -2.66
CA SER A 76 1.09 2.85 -3.29
C SER A 76 1.21 4.03 -2.35
N LEU A 77 0.94 3.86 -1.05
CA LEU A 77 1.20 4.91 -0.05
C LEU A 77 2.69 5.23 0.07
N GLU A 78 3.55 4.23 -0.01
CA GLU A 78 5.00 4.44 0.01
C GLU A 78 5.47 5.22 -1.21
N SER A 79 4.99 4.83 -2.39
CA SER A 79 5.46 5.35 -3.67
C SER A 79 4.63 6.53 -4.21
N TRP A 80 3.72 7.09 -3.40
CA TRP A 80 2.66 8.01 -3.81
C TRP A 80 3.08 9.04 -4.85
N GLU A 81 4.10 9.85 -4.54
CA GLU A 81 4.58 10.95 -5.38
C GLU A 81 5.16 10.49 -6.73
N ARG A 82 5.53 9.21 -6.85
CA ARG A 82 6.11 8.64 -8.06
C ARG A 82 5.08 7.95 -8.94
N VAL A 83 4.00 7.40 -8.36
CA VAL A 83 3.14 6.43 -9.06
C VAL A 83 1.68 6.85 -9.15
N VAL A 84 1.22 7.83 -8.38
CA VAL A 84 -0.16 8.31 -8.45
C VAL A 84 -0.26 9.44 -9.46
N GLU A 85 -1.11 9.26 -10.47
CA GLU A 85 -1.38 10.26 -11.52
C GLU A 85 -2.69 11.01 -11.30
N LEU A 86 -3.60 10.43 -10.51
CA LEU A 86 -4.86 11.07 -10.19
C LEU A 86 -4.66 12.31 -9.30
N PRO A 87 -5.56 13.29 -9.40
CA PRO A 87 -5.64 14.37 -8.42
C PRO A 87 -5.72 13.80 -6.99
N ALA A 88 -4.99 14.41 -6.06
CA ALA A 88 -4.84 13.86 -4.71
C ALA A 88 -6.17 13.61 -3.99
N ILE A 89 -7.20 14.43 -4.23
CA ILE A 89 -8.55 14.27 -3.66
C ILE A 89 -9.21 13.00 -4.18
N GLU A 90 -9.17 12.79 -5.50
CA GLU A 90 -9.77 11.62 -6.15
C GLU A 90 -9.05 10.33 -5.76
N ALA A 91 -7.72 10.34 -5.78
CA ALA A 91 -6.91 9.21 -5.34
C ALA A 91 -7.20 8.82 -3.89
N THR A 92 -7.29 9.82 -3.00
CA THR A 92 -7.61 9.60 -1.59
C THR A 92 -9.02 9.07 -1.42
N ALA A 93 -10.00 9.61 -2.14
CA ALA A 93 -11.39 9.14 -2.08
C ALA A 93 -11.53 7.67 -2.51
N LEU A 94 -10.82 7.25 -3.56
CA LEU A 94 -10.81 5.85 -3.99
C LEU A 94 -10.28 4.92 -2.90
N LEU A 95 -9.16 5.27 -2.26
CA LEU A 95 -8.58 4.45 -1.19
C LEU A 95 -9.46 4.44 0.07
N VAL A 96 -10.09 5.56 0.41
CA VAL A 96 -11.07 5.64 1.50
C VAL A 96 -12.27 4.73 1.21
N GLU A 97 -12.77 4.72 -0.03
CA GLU A 97 -13.89 3.85 -0.42
C GLU A 97 -13.53 2.37 -0.32
N MET A 98 -12.29 1.98 -0.67
CA MET A 98 -11.82 0.61 -0.46
C MET A 98 -11.85 0.19 1.01
N ILE A 99 -11.52 1.11 1.93
CA ILE A 99 -11.60 0.88 3.37
C ILE A 99 -13.08 0.75 3.82
N ARG A 100 -13.94 1.67 3.37
CA ARG A 100 -15.36 1.72 3.79
C ARG A 100 -16.18 0.56 3.26
N SER A 101 -15.95 0.15 2.02
CA SER A 101 -16.63 -0.98 1.37
C SER A 101 -16.13 -2.35 1.86
N GLY A 102 -15.03 -2.39 2.62
CA GLY A 102 -14.41 -3.63 3.07
C GLY A 102 -13.61 -4.37 1.99
N ALA A 103 -13.30 -3.71 0.86
CA ALA A 103 -12.41 -4.26 -0.17
C ALA A 103 -10.98 -4.51 0.36
N VAL A 104 -10.60 -3.80 1.42
CA VAL A 104 -9.42 -4.07 2.25
C VAL A 104 -9.83 -4.15 3.72
N ARG A 105 -9.10 -4.91 4.54
CA ARG A 105 -9.35 -5.02 5.98
C ARG A 105 -8.54 -3.95 6.73
N PRO A 106 -9.17 -2.89 7.25
CA PRO A 106 -8.42 -1.78 7.85
C PRO A 106 -7.71 -2.19 9.15
N ASP A 107 -8.25 -3.16 9.90
CA ASP A 107 -7.59 -3.72 11.09
C ASP A 107 -6.30 -4.47 10.72
N ALA A 108 -6.31 -5.18 9.58
CA ALA A 108 -5.14 -5.87 9.06
C ALA A 108 -4.07 -4.88 8.60
N LEU A 109 -4.47 -3.81 7.90
CA LEU A 109 -3.56 -2.74 7.50
C LEU A 109 -2.92 -2.06 8.73
N ALA A 110 -3.71 -1.78 9.77
CA ALA A 110 -3.20 -1.18 11.00
C ALA A 110 -2.19 -2.10 11.71
N ARG A 111 -2.49 -3.39 11.88
CA ARG A 111 -1.56 -4.36 12.47
C ARG A 111 -0.28 -4.54 11.66
N ALA A 112 -0.39 -4.63 10.33
CA ALA A 112 0.78 -4.77 9.48
C ALA A 112 1.66 -3.51 9.46
N SER A 113 1.08 -2.34 9.73
CA SER A 113 1.79 -1.05 9.71
C SER A 113 2.94 -0.95 10.70
N VAL A 114 2.99 -1.81 11.73
CA VAL A 114 4.01 -1.76 12.78
C VAL A 114 5.43 -1.91 12.25
N THR A 115 5.60 -2.60 11.13
CA THR A 115 6.89 -2.75 10.44
C THR A 115 6.99 -1.94 9.13
N GLU A 116 5.98 -1.12 8.81
CA GLU A 116 6.02 -0.24 7.65
C GLU A 116 6.87 1.02 7.89
N PRO A 117 7.46 1.63 6.85
CA PRO A 117 8.15 2.91 6.97
C PRO A 117 7.26 4.02 7.55
N GLY A 118 7.86 4.98 8.26
CA GLY A 118 7.12 6.09 8.87
C GLY A 118 6.28 6.90 7.86
N ALA A 119 6.74 7.01 6.61
CA ALA A 119 5.96 7.67 5.55
C ALA A 119 4.66 6.93 5.20
N VAL A 120 4.69 5.60 5.18
CA VAL A 120 3.51 4.76 4.96
C VAL A 120 2.57 4.90 6.15
N ARG A 121 3.09 4.83 7.39
CA ARG A 121 2.29 5.00 8.61
C ARG A 121 1.59 6.36 8.67
N ALA A 122 2.28 7.45 8.32
CA ALA A 122 1.70 8.79 8.25
C ALA A 122 0.49 8.84 7.32
N ARG A 123 0.64 8.29 6.11
CA ARG A 123 -0.40 8.27 5.09
C ARG A 123 -1.55 7.36 5.45
N LEU A 124 -1.27 6.19 6.02
CA LEU A 124 -2.28 5.25 6.48
C LEU A 124 -3.13 5.85 7.60
N ARG A 125 -2.51 6.51 8.61
CA ARG A 125 -3.23 7.23 9.67
C ARG A 125 -4.20 8.25 9.08
N ARG A 126 -3.74 9.06 8.12
CA ARG A 126 -4.58 10.05 7.43
C ARG A 126 -5.75 9.41 6.68
N LEU A 127 -5.53 8.28 6.01
CA LEU A 127 -6.60 7.55 5.31
C LEU A 127 -7.61 6.93 6.26
N LEU A 128 -7.16 6.31 7.35
CA LEU A 128 -8.03 5.73 8.37
C LEU A 128 -8.92 6.81 9.01
N HIS A 129 -8.34 7.96 9.35
CA HIS A 129 -9.10 9.11 9.84
C HIS A 129 -10.16 9.57 8.82
N ALA A 130 -9.77 9.76 7.55
CA ALA A 130 -10.71 10.14 6.48
C ALA A 130 -11.81 9.08 6.24
N ALA A 131 -11.52 7.81 6.53
CA ALA A 131 -12.49 6.72 6.46
C ALA A 131 -13.42 6.64 7.68
N GLY A 132 -13.23 7.48 8.71
CA GLY A 132 -13.99 7.43 9.97
C GLY A 132 -13.56 6.29 10.90
N ARG A 133 -12.32 5.81 10.76
CA ARG A 133 -11.72 4.72 11.55
C ARG A 133 -10.71 5.23 12.55
N ASP A 134 -11.11 6.22 13.34
CA ASP A 134 -10.26 6.81 14.39
C ASP A 134 -9.83 5.76 15.42
N ASP A 135 -10.66 4.74 15.65
CA ASP A 135 -10.35 3.57 16.48
C ASP A 135 -9.06 2.85 16.04
N LEU A 136 -8.76 2.87 14.75
CA LEU A 136 -7.58 2.23 14.17
C LEU A 136 -6.42 3.20 13.96
N VAL A 137 -6.66 4.51 13.96
CA VAL A 137 -5.58 5.50 13.85
C VAL A 137 -4.60 5.30 15.00
N ASP A 138 -5.10 5.14 16.22
CA ASP A 138 -4.26 4.96 17.42
C ASP A 138 -3.50 3.62 17.44
N ALA A 139 -3.99 2.62 16.71
CA ALA A 139 -3.31 1.34 16.55
C ALA A 139 -2.12 1.41 15.56
N VAL A 140 -2.04 2.44 14.70
CA VAL A 140 -0.91 2.66 13.79
C VAL A 140 0.17 3.45 14.50
N PRO A 141 1.40 2.92 14.66
CA PRO A 141 2.48 3.62 15.35
C PRO A 141 2.75 5.00 14.74
N ALA A 142 2.71 6.02 15.59
CA ALA A 142 2.94 7.40 15.17
C ALA A 142 4.33 7.51 14.51
N PRO A 143 4.42 8.05 13.29
CA PRO A 143 5.70 8.44 12.70
C PRO A 143 6.25 9.68 13.40
N ASP A 144 7.49 10.06 13.11
CA ASP A 144 8.01 11.33 13.62
C ASP A 144 7.18 12.52 13.07
N PRO A 145 6.94 13.58 13.87
CA PRO A 145 6.04 14.67 13.46
C PRO A 145 6.45 15.37 12.16
N ARG A 146 7.76 15.43 11.87
CA ARG A 146 8.27 16.04 10.65
C ARG A 146 7.91 15.21 9.42
N THR A 147 8.06 13.89 9.49
CA THR A 147 7.61 12.96 8.45
C THR A 147 6.10 13.00 8.29
N GLU A 148 5.33 13.04 9.38
CA GLU A 148 3.87 13.10 9.31
C GLU A 148 3.39 14.31 8.51
N LEU A 149 3.88 15.50 8.88
CA LEU A 149 3.54 16.74 8.19
C LEU A 149 3.98 16.72 6.72
N ALA A 150 5.17 16.22 6.42
CA ALA A 150 5.69 16.20 5.05
C ALA A 150 4.89 15.25 4.14
N ARG A 151 4.49 14.08 4.64
CA ARG A 151 3.91 13.00 3.82
C ARG A 151 2.41 13.09 3.65
N THR A 152 1.71 13.68 4.61
CA THR A 152 0.25 13.85 4.55
C THR A 152 -0.19 15.02 3.67
N ARG A 153 0.67 16.01 3.41
CA ARG A 153 0.36 17.12 2.46
C ARG A 153 0.00 16.66 1.06
N ALA A 154 0.56 15.53 0.63
CA ALA A 154 0.27 14.93 -0.67
C ALA A 154 -1.10 14.21 -0.71
N LEU A 155 -1.69 13.93 0.46
CA LEU A 155 -3.05 13.39 0.60
C LEU A 155 -4.00 14.56 0.82
N ALA A 156 -4.80 14.88 -0.20
CA ALA A 156 -5.88 15.84 -0.05
C ALA A 156 -7.15 15.09 0.37
N VAL A 157 -7.81 15.55 1.43
CA VAL A 157 -9.10 15.03 1.88
C VAL A 157 -10.12 16.14 1.65
N ALA A 158 -11.27 15.81 1.05
CA ALA A 158 -12.37 16.76 0.94
C ALA A 158 -12.79 17.18 2.37
N SER A 159 -12.82 18.49 2.62
CA SER A 159 -13.23 19.07 3.90
C SER A 159 -14.74 18.97 4.11
#